data_AF-A0A6G3UV38-F1
#
_entry.id   AF-A0A6G3UV38-F1
#
_cell.length_a   1.000
_cell.length_b   1.000
_cell.length_c   1.000
_cell.angle_alpha   90.00
_cell.angle_beta   90.00
_cell.angle_gamma   90.00
#
_symmetry.space_group_name_H-M   'P 1'
#
loop_
_entity.id
_entity.type
_entity.pdbx_description
1 polymer ?
#
loop_
_entity_poly.entity_id
_entity_poly.type
_entity_poly.pdbx_seq_one_letter_code
_entity_poly.pdbx_strand_id
1 'polypeptide(L)'
;MTALEDVAPAMVPFRSEAPRGVDFAAVSSALGSDLPTDFKELARRYPTLEFDGFLRVPLPRPGAESAFVDGIRRELEILRDLQDDDMAEGYEAHPAPDGLIPWSESLSGDVFYWRVAGSDPDSWPVVVSGRNDDWWEFPGGAIAFLVGLIDGSVERRGLPGDVSSRHPAVRAFPD
;
A
#
# COMPACT_ATOMS: atom_id res chain seq x y z
N MET A 1 2.22 -13.71 3.43
CA MET A 1 2.37 -13.39 4.87
C MET A 1 3.72 -13.83 5.43
N THR A 2 4.08 -15.12 5.38
CA THR A 2 5.37 -15.62 5.94
C THR A 2 6.60 -14.87 5.42
N ALA A 3 6.68 -14.60 4.12
CA ALA A 3 7.82 -13.87 3.55
C ALA A 3 8.02 -12.46 4.13
N LEU A 4 6.93 -11.75 4.46
CA LEU A 4 7.02 -10.42 5.08
C LEU A 4 7.41 -10.52 6.56
N GLU A 5 6.88 -11.51 7.29
CA GLU A 5 7.28 -11.80 8.67
C GLU A 5 8.76 -12.22 8.75
N ASP A 6 9.28 -12.92 7.74
CA ASP A 6 10.68 -13.37 7.69
C ASP A 6 11.66 -12.19 7.57
N VAL A 7 11.33 -11.19 6.75
CA VAL A 7 12.18 -9.99 6.57
C VAL A 7 11.90 -8.90 7.61
N ALA A 8 10.70 -8.88 8.20
CA ALA A 8 10.31 -7.94 9.25
C ALA A 8 9.79 -8.68 10.51
N PRO A 9 10.63 -9.45 11.22
CA PRO A 9 10.21 -10.21 12.39
C PRO A 9 9.66 -9.32 13.53
N ALA A 10 10.02 -8.03 13.54
CA ALA A 10 9.49 -7.04 14.47
C ALA A 10 7.98 -6.80 14.34
N MET A 11 7.34 -7.23 13.23
CA MET A 11 5.89 -7.14 13.11
C MET A 11 5.16 -8.25 13.88
N VAL A 12 5.79 -9.43 14.05
CA VAL A 12 5.17 -10.64 14.62
C VAL A 12 4.48 -10.40 15.97
N PRO A 13 5.03 -9.63 16.92
CA PRO A 13 4.35 -9.32 18.19
C PRO A 13 3.01 -8.58 18.04
N PHE A 14 2.77 -7.90 16.93
CA PHE A 14 1.51 -7.19 16.65
C PHE A 14 0.47 -8.05 15.92
N ARG A 15 0.81 -9.32 15.64
CA ARG A 15 -0.08 -10.25 14.97
C ARG A 15 -1.25 -10.60 15.88
N SER A 16 -2.46 -10.45 15.36
CA SER A 16 -3.67 -10.91 16.03
C SER A 16 -3.72 -12.45 16.05
N GLU A 17 -4.01 -13.02 17.23
CA GLU A 17 -4.16 -14.46 17.42
C GLU A 17 -5.27 -15.02 16.52
N ALA A 18 -6.41 -14.32 16.49
CA ALA A 18 -7.55 -14.60 15.62
C ALA A 18 -7.61 -13.61 14.44
N PRO A 19 -8.19 -14.02 13.29
CA PRO A 19 -8.45 -13.09 12.19
C PRO A 19 -9.33 -11.92 12.61
N ARG A 20 -8.92 -10.70 12.25
CA ARG A 20 -9.67 -9.45 12.40
C ARG A 20 -10.89 -9.49 11.47
N GLY A 21 -12.04 -9.06 12.00
CA GLY A 21 -13.34 -9.10 11.32
C GLY A 21 -13.56 -7.98 10.31
N VAL A 22 -12.60 -7.77 9.40
CA VAL A 22 -12.71 -6.74 8.35
C VAL A 22 -13.73 -7.16 7.29
N ASP A 23 -14.67 -6.27 6.97
CA ASP A 23 -15.61 -6.45 5.86
C ASP A 23 -15.00 -6.01 4.52
N PHE A 24 -14.24 -6.91 3.90
CA PHE A 24 -13.67 -6.65 2.58
C PHE A 24 -14.72 -6.52 1.47
N ALA A 25 -15.91 -7.11 1.63
CA ALA A 25 -16.95 -6.97 0.61
C ALA A 25 -17.47 -5.53 0.57
N ALA A 26 -17.63 -4.90 1.75
CA ALA A 26 -17.95 -3.48 1.85
C ALA A 26 -16.83 -2.60 1.27
N VAL A 27 -15.56 -2.90 1.57
CA VAL A 27 -14.41 -2.16 1.02
C VAL A 27 -14.38 -2.25 -0.52
N SER A 28 -14.42 -3.46 -1.07
CA SER A 28 -14.38 -3.66 -2.53
C SER A 28 -15.57 -3.02 -3.24
N SER A 29 -16.78 -3.11 -2.64
CA SER A 29 -17.96 -2.45 -3.18
C SER A 29 -17.84 -0.92 -3.18
N ALA A 30 -17.19 -0.34 -2.17
CA ALA A 30 -17.05 1.11 -2.05
C ALA A 30 -15.92 1.68 -2.92
N LEU A 31 -14.91 0.86 -3.22
CA LEU A 31 -13.82 1.19 -4.15
C LEU A 31 -14.20 0.96 -5.61
N GLY A 32 -15.12 0.03 -5.90
CA GLY A 32 -15.46 -0.36 -7.27
C GLY A 32 -14.47 -1.36 -7.89
N SER A 33 -13.53 -1.84 -7.10
CA SER A 33 -12.54 -2.86 -7.46
C SER A 33 -12.28 -3.76 -6.26
N ASP A 34 -11.78 -4.97 -6.50
CA ASP A 34 -11.39 -5.85 -5.41
C ASP A 34 -10.00 -5.48 -4.86
N LEU A 35 -9.54 -6.14 -3.80
CA LEU A 35 -8.17 -5.95 -3.29
C LEU A 35 -7.33 -7.24 -3.47
N PRO A 36 -6.00 -7.11 -3.65
CA PRO A 36 -5.10 -8.25 -3.67
C PRO A 36 -5.28 -9.15 -2.43
N THR A 37 -5.26 -10.45 -2.64
CA THR A 37 -5.48 -11.49 -1.62
C THR A 37 -4.45 -11.39 -0.50
N ASP A 38 -3.19 -11.15 -0.84
CA ASP A 38 -2.09 -11.04 0.13
C ASP A 38 -2.25 -9.83 1.06
N PHE A 39 -2.75 -8.71 0.54
CA PHE A 39 -3.06 -7.51 1.31
C PHE A 39 -4.27 -7.72 2.23
N LYS A 40 -5.32 -8.42 1.75
CA LYS A 40 -6.44 -8.82 2.60
C LYS A 40 -5.97 -9.70 3.76
N GLU A 41 -5.11 -10.68 3.49
CA GLU A 41 -4.53 -11.54 4.53
C GLU A 41 -3.69 -10.75 5.55
N LEU A 42 -2.94 -9.75 5.10
CA LEU A 42 -2.23 -8.83 6.00
C LEU A 42 -3.22 -8.08 6.90
N ALA A 43 -4.25 -7.46 6.33
CA ALA A 43 -5.29 -6.73 7.06
C ALA A 43 -6.09 -7.62 8.03
N ARG A 44 -6.26 -8.92 7.73
CA ARG A 44 -6.87 -9.88 8.65
C ARG A 44 -6.03 -10.17 9.87
N ARG A 45 -4.72 -9.92 9.85
CA ARG A 45 -3.81 -10.31 10.94
C ARG A 45 -3.18 -9.14 11.66
N TYR A 46 -3.07 -8.01 10.99
CA TYR A 46 -2.36 -6.84 11.49
C TYR A 46 -3.24 -5.60 11.41
N PRO A 47 -3.14 -4.69 12.39
CA PRO A 47 -3.63 -3.34 12.24
C PRO A 47 -2.67 -2.54 11.35
N THR A 48 -2.95 -1.26 11.08
CA THR A 48 -2.04 -0.38 10.34
C THR A 48 -0.61 -0.46 10.86
N LEU A 49 0.34 -0.64 9.95
CA LEU A 49 1.77 -0.81 10.26
C LEU A 49 2.58 0.36 9.72
N GLU A 50 3.65 0.71 10.43
CA GLU A 50 4.67 1.63 9.99
C GLU A 50 6.04 0.97 10.14
N PHE A 51 6.85 1.03 9.08
CA PHE A 51 8.19 0.47 8.99
C PHE A 51 9.22 1.59 8.99
N ASP A 52 10.16 1.53 9.94
CA ASP A 52 11.28 2.46 10.15
C ASP A 52 10.90 3.95 10.28
N GLY A 53 9.65 4.26 10.61
CA GLY A 53 9.17 5.64 10.59
C GLY A 53 9.26 6.26 9.19
N PHE A 54 9.28 5.42 8.16
CA PHE A 54 9.35 5.82 6.77
C PHE A 54 8.08 5.43 6.05
N LEU A 55 7.74 4.13 6.02
CA LEU A 55 6.63 3.62 5.22
C LEU A 55 5.43 3.26 6.09
N ARG A 56 4.27 3.85 5.82
CA ARG A 56 3.01 3.56 6.51
C ARG A 56 2.08 2.78 5.58
N VAL A 57 1.69 1.60 6.03
CA VAL A 57 0.73 0.72 5.36
C VAL A 57 -0.61 0.81 6.10
N PRO A 58 -1.52 1.71 5.69
CA PRO A 58 -2.86 1.78 6.25
C PRO A 58 -3.61 0.48 5.96
N LEU A 59 -4.17 -0.14 6.99
CA LEU A 59 -5.01 -1.32 6.86
C LEU A 59 -6.41 -1.02 7.37
N PRO A 60 -7.47 -1.59 6.76
CA PRO A 60 -8.83 -1.41 7.23
C PRO A 60 -8.97 -1.89 8.68
N ARG A 61 -9.71 -1.10 9.45
CA ARG A 61 -10.04 -1.40 10.85
C ARG A 61 -11.44 -2.01 10.92
N PRO A 62 -11.62 -3.15 11.62
CA PRO A 62 -12.93 -3.75 11.80
C PRO A 62 -13.95 -2.74 12.34
N GLY A 63 -15.05 -2.53 11.61
CA GLY A 63 -16.09 -1.57 11.95
C GLY A 63 -15.79 -0.11 11.58
N ALA A 64 -14.65 0.15 10.95
CA ALA A 64 -14.22 1.46 10.45
C ALA A 64 -13.74 1.38 8.99
N GLU A 65 -14.25 0.42 8.22
CA GLU A 65 -13.92 0.20 6.81
C GLU A 65 -14.24 1.44 5.95
N SER A 66 -15.31 2.17 6.28
CA SER A 66 -15.65 3.44 5.62
C SER A 66 -14.55 4.48 5.76
N ALA A 67 -13.96 4.62 6.94
CA ALA A 67 -12.85 5.55 7.17
C ALA A 67 -11.59 5.17 6.39
N PHE A 68 -11.35 3.87 6.20
CA PHE A 68 -10.26 3.38 5.33
C PHE A 68 -10.50 3.77 3.87
N VAL A 69 -11.72 3.55 3.36
CA VAL A 69 -12.10 3.94 1.99
C VAL A 69 -12.05 5.45 1.81
N ASP A 70 -12.48 6.24 2.79
CA ASP A 70 -12.42 7.71 2.72
C ASP A 70 -10.97 8.22 2.71
N GLY A 71 -10.04 7.52 3.37
CA GLY A 71 -8.60 7.77 3.24
C GLY A 71 -8.12 7.56 1.81
N ILE A 72 -8.48 6.42 1.19
CA ILE A 72 -8.15 6.15 -0.22
C ILE A 72 -8.76 7.22 -1.13
N ARG A 73 -10.01 7.64 -0.90
CA ARG A 73 -10.67 8.67 -1.72
C ARG A 73 -9.94 10.01 -1.68
N ARG A 74 -9.45 10.40 -0.50
CA ARG A 74 -8.65 11.64 -0.35
C ARG A 74 -7.36 11.58 -1.16
N GLU A 75 -6.66 10.45 -1.10
CA GLU A 75 -5.44 10.26 -1.91
C GLU A 75 -5.75 10.23 -3.41
N LEU A 76 -6.90 9.68 -3.81
CA LEU A 76 -7.37 9.76 -5.20
C LEU A 76 -7.73 11.19 -5.63
N GLU A 77 -8.18 12.06 -4.72
CA GLU A 77 -8.40 13.48 -5.01
C GLU A 77 -7.06 14.18 -5.28
N ILE A 78 -6.04 13.94 -4.45
CA ILE A 78 -4.68 14.47 -4.66
C ILE A 78 -4.13 14.00 -6.01
N LEU A 79 -4.31 12.72 -6.35
CA LEU A 79 -3.88 12.18 -7.64
C LEU A 79 -4.61 12.84 -8.83
N ARG A 80 -5.88 13.23 -8.67
CA ARG A 80 -6.63 13.97 -9.71
C ARG A 80 -6.11 15.40 -9.87
N ASP A 81 -5.75 16.06 -8.77
CA ASP A 81 -5.11 17.37 -8.85
C ASP A 81 -3.77 17.28 -9.62
N LEU A 82 -2.97 16.24 -9.36
CA LEU A 82 -1.74 15.98 -10.13
C LEU A 82 -2.01 15.69 -11.61
N GLN A 83 -3.15 15.09 -11.96
CA GLN A 83 -3.54 14.89 -13.36
C GLN A 83 -3.89 16.20 -14.05
N ASP A 84 -4.68 17.05 -13.38
CA ASP A 84 -5.09 18.35 -13.90
C ASP A 84 -3.88 19.27 -14.15
N ASP A 85 -2.82 19.10 -13.34
CA ASP A 85 -1.55 19.82 -13.47
C ASP A 85 -0.52 19.14 -14.41
N ASP A 86 -0.87 18.03 -15.09
CA ASP A 86 0.01 17.23 -15.98
C ASP A 86 1.26 16.68 -15.29
N MET A 87 1.15 16.35 -13.99
CA MET A 87 2.22 15.85 -13.12
C MET A 87 2.09 14.35 -12.78
N ALA A 88 1.05 13.68 -13.29
CA ALA A 88 0.79 12.27 -13.02
C ALA A 88 1.40 11.31 -14.05
N GLU A 89 2.27 11.77 -14.96
CA GLU A 89 2.96 10.94 -15.98
C GLU A 89 2.01 10.02 -16.78
N GLY A 90 0.78 10.49 -17.03
CA GLY A 90 -0.26 9.75 -17.75
C GLY A 90 -1.02 8.71 -16.92
N TYR A 91 -0.75 8.57 -15.62
CA TYR A 91 -1.52 7.72 -14.72
C TYR A 91 -2.84 8.38 -14.32
N GLU A 92 -3.92 7.61 -14.42
CA GLU A 92 -5.26 8.05 -14.05
C GLU A 92 -5.67 7.52 -12.66
N ALA A 93 -6.60 8.21 -11.99
CA ALA A 93 -7.13 7.78 -10.70
C ALA A 93 -8.23 6.75 -10.95
N HIS A 94 -8.31 5.69 -10.13
CA HIS A 94 -9.44 4.78 -10.18
C HIS A 94 -10.77 5.56 -10.02
N PRO A 95 -11.83 5.28 -10.82
CA PRO A 95 -12.09 4.08 -11.61
C PRO A 95 -11.74 4.12 -13.11
N ALA A 96 -10.84 5.00 -13.55
CA ALA A 96 -10.35 4.97 -14.93
C ALA A 96 -9.74 3.59 -15.29
N PRO A 97 -9.76 3.16 -16.58
CA PRO A 97 -9.02 1.98 -17.02
C PRO A 97 -7.54 2.10 -16.66
N ASP A 98 -6.94 1.03 -16.15
CA ASP A 98 -5.57 1.06 -15.60
C ASP A 98 -5.37 2.13 -14.50
N GLY A 99 -6.46 2.54 -13.85
CA GLY A 99 -6.43 3.56 -12.80
C GLY A 99 -5.71 3.08 -11.55
N LEU A 100 -5.16 4.04 -10.80
CA LEU A 100 -4.39 3.80 -9.60
C LEU A 100 -5.28 3.79 -8.35
N ILE A 101 -5.00 2.88 -7.42
CA ILE A 101 -5.57 2.84 -6.05
C ILE A 101 -4.42 2.93 -5.04
N PRO A 102 -4.36 3.98 -4.20
CA PRO A 102 -3.32 4.10 -3.17
C PRO A 102 -3.47 3.04 -2.08
N TRP A 103 -2.36 2.45 -1.66
CA TRP A 103 -2.32 1.42 -0.62
C TRP A 103 -1.30 1.69 0.49
N SER A 104 -0.34 2.58 0.25
CA SER A 104 0.66 2.98 1.23
C SER A 104 1.16 4.38 0.91
N GLU A 105 1.70 5.03 1.93
CA GLU A 105 2.37 6.32 1.84
C GLU A 105 3.69 6.27 2.61
N SER A 106 4.64 7.11 2.24
CA SER A 106 5.81 7.39 3.08
C SER A 106 5.61 8.67 3.88
N LEU A 107 6.30 8.79 5.01
CA LEU A 107 6.35 10.02 5.80
C LEU A 107 7.18 11.13 5.12
N SER A 108 7.81 10.85 3.97
CA SER A 108 8.47 11.84 3.13
C SER A 108 7.60 12.36 1.99
N GLY A 109 6.38 11.85 1.80
CA GLY A 109 5.45 12.29 0.77
C GLY A 109 5.49 11.48 -0.52
N ASP A 110 6.00 10.24 -0.47
CA ASP A 110 5.90 9.28 -1.57
C ASP A 110 4.59 8.50 -1.41
N VAL A 111 3.91 8.21 -2.52
CA VAL A 111 2.66 7.44 -2.52
C VAL A 111 2.82 6.19 -3.37
N PHE A 112 2.32 5.08 -2.85
CA PHE A 112 2.39 3.77 -3.49
C PHE A 112 0.99 3.32 -3.88
N TYR A 113 0.84 2.97 -5.15
CA TYR A 113 -0.43 2.63 -5.74
C TYR A 113 -0.42 1.20 -6.28
N TRP A 114 -1.60 0.58 -6.33
CA TRP A 114 -1.87 -0.54 -7.22
C TRP A 114 -2.38 0.04 -8.53
N ARG A 115 -1.82 -0.41 -9.65
CA ARG A 115 -2.44 -0.16 -10.95
C ARG A 115 -3.47 -1.25 -11.21
N VAL A 116 -4.73 -0.87 -11.36
CA VAL A 116 -5.86 -1.79 -11.58
C VAL A 116 -5.82 -2.30 -13.03
N ALA A 117 -4.85 -3.17 -13.29
CA ALA A 117 -4.57 -3.74 -14.60
C ALA A 117 -5.28 -5.09 -14.75
N GLY A 118 -6.21 -5.16 -15.69
CA GLY A 118 -6.99 -6.39 -15.93
C GLY A 118 -7.91 -6.77 -14.76
N SER A 119 -8.38 -8.01 -14.77
CA SER A 119 -9.41 -8.49 -13.84
C SER A 119 -8.89 -9.22 -12.60
N ASP A 120 -7.59 -9.52 -12.54
CA ASP A 120 -6.98 -10.29 -11.45
C ASP A 120 -6.22 -9.35 -10.48
N PRO A 121 -6.74 -9.07 -9.27
CA PRO A 121 -6.10 -8.20 -8.30
C PRO A 121 -4.71 -8.67 -7.86
N ASP A 122 -4.46 -9.98 -7.88
CA ASP A 122 -3.19 -10.54 -7.44
C ASP A 122 -2.06 -10.29 -8.45
N SER A 123 -2.42 -9.82 -9.66
CA SER A 123 -1.49 -9.49 -10.73
C SER A 123 -1.16 -7.99 -10.85
N TRP A 124 -1.79 -7.15 -10.03
CA TRP A 124 -1.62 -5.70 -10.13
C TRP A 124 -0.20 -5.27 -9.75
N PRO A 125 0.48 -4.51 -10.63
CA PRO A 125 1.79 -3.97 -10.31
C PRO A 125 1.66 -2.80 -9.33
N VAL A 126 2.75 -2.53 -8.62
CA VAL A 126 2.87 -1.34 -7.79
C VAL A 126 3.41 -0.19 -8.63
N VAL A 127 2.77 0.96 -8.54
CA VAL A 127 3.28 2.23 -9.09
C VAL A 127 3.74 3.09 -7.92
N VAL A 128 4.94 3.63 -8.04
CA VAL A 128 5.53 4.53 -7.05
C VAL A 128 5.49 5.94 -7.61
N SER A 129 4.84 6.85 -6.89
CA SER A 129 4.95 8.29 -7.09
C SER A 129 5.90 8.83 -6.03
N GLY A 130 7.14 9.07 -6.45
CA GLY A 130 8.18 9.62 -5.60
C GLY A 130 8.03 11.13 -5.46
N ARG A 131 8.44 11.67 -4.31
CA ARG A 131 8.36 13.11 -4.01
C ARG A 131 9.01 14.04 -5.06
N ASN A 132 10.02 13.56 -5.79
CA ASN A 132 10.76 14.38 -6.77
C ASN A 132 10.17 14.28 -8.19
N ASP A 133 8.86 14.07 -8.30
CA ASP A 133 8.14 13.83 -9.57
C ASP A 133 8.64 12.57 -10.31
N ASP A 134 9.23 11.63 -9.57
CA ASP A 134 9.73 10.37 -10.10
C ASP A 134 8.60 9.33 -10.12
N TRP A 135 8.20 8.86 -11.30
CA TRP A 135 7.24 7.76 -11.43
C TRP A 135 7.89 6.50 -11.98
N TRP A 136 7.58 5.35 -11.38
CA TRP A 136 8.04 4.05 -11.88
C TRP A 136 7.16 2.89 -11.43
N GLU A 137 7.20 1.80 -12.18
CA GLU A 137 6.45 0.57 -11.89
C GLU A 137 7.36 -0.53 -11.34
N PHE A 138 6.84 -1.26 -10.35
CA PHE A 138 7.37 -2.52 -9.88
C PHE A 138 6.41 -3.65 -10.31
N PRO A 139 6.89 -4.67 -11.05
CA PRO A 139 6.04 -5.71 -11.66
C PRO A 139 5.51 -6.77 -10.67
N GLY A 140 5.30 -6.42 -9.40
CA GLY A 140 4.75 -7.29 -8.38
C GLY A 140 3.79 -6.56 -7.43
N GLY A 141 3.08 -7.33 -6.61
CA GLY A 141 2.10 -6.80 -5.66
C GLY A 141 2.72 -6.09 -4.45
N ALA A 142 1.85 -5.48 -3.63
CA ALA A 142 2.27 -4.68 -2.47
C ALA A 142 3.16 -5.45 -1.49
N ILE A 143 2.83 -6.71 -1.17
CA ILE A 143 3.63 -7.48 -0.21
C ILE A 143 5.01 -7.83 -0.79
N ALA A 144 5.08 -8.18 -2.08
CA ALA A 144 6.36 -8.41 -2.75
C ALA A 144 7.23 -7.14 -2.78
N PHE A 145 6.60 -5.98 -3.01
CA PHE A 145 7.27 -4.68 -2.93
C PHE A 145 7.82 -4.40 -1.54
N LEU A 146 7.02 -4.60 -0.48
CA LEU A 146 7.46 -4.43 0.91
C LEU A 146 8.65 -5.34 1.25
N VAL A 147 8.57 -6.62 0.89
CA VAL A 147 9.66 -7.57 1.11
C VAL A 147 10.93 -7.10 0.40
N GLY A 148 10.80 -6.72 -0.86
CA GLY A 148 11.93 -6.28 -1.66
C GLY A 148 12.54 -4.95 -1.21
N LEU A 149 11.74 -4.07 -0.62
CA LEU A 149 12.22 -2.82 -0.02
C LEU A 149 13.06 -3.08 1.24
N ILE A 150 12.63 -4.04 2.06
CA ILE A 150 13.29 -4.41 3.32
C ILE A 150 14.57 -5.22 3.08
N ASP A 151 14.53 -6.23 2.19
CA ASP A 151 15.70 -7.05 1.87
C ASP A 151 16.68 -6.36 0.90
N GLY A 152 16.26 -5.25 0.29
CA GLY A 152 17.02 -4.44 -0.64
C GLY A 152 17.12 -5.00 -2.06
N SER A 153 16.23 -5.92 -2.45
CA SER A 153 16.13 -6.43 -3.82
C SER A 153 15.34 -5.52 -4.77
N VAL A 154 14.55 -4.58 -4.24
CA VAL A 154 13.87 -3.55 -5.02
C VAL A 154 14.77 -2.33 -5.18
N GLU A 155 14.86 -1.81 -6.40
CA GLU A 155 15.58 -0.59 -6.71
C GLU A 155 14.89 0.61 -6.04
N ARG A 156 15.62 1.35 -5.20
CA ARG A 156 15.13 2.52 -4.47
C ARG A 156 15.15 3.79 -5.35
N ARG A 157 14.56 3.71 -6.54
CA ARG A 157 14.60 4.82 -7.50
C ARG A 157 13.76 5.99 -6.98
N GLY A 158 14.39 7.15 -6.78
CA GLY A 158 13.73 8.36 -6.25
C GLY A 158 13.45 8.35 -4.73
N LEU A 159 13.66 7.22 -4.05
CA LEU A 159 13.47 7.07 -2.60
C LEU A 159 14.76 7.43 -1.83
N PRO A 160 14.68 7.94 -0.59
CA PRO A 160 15.86 8.20 0.22
C PRO A 160 16.78 6.97 0.37
N GLY A 161 18.09 7.20 0.43
CA GLY A 161 19.09 6.12 0.44
C GLY A 161 19.07 5.24 1.70
N ASP A 162 18.45 5.71 2.78
CA ASP A 162 18.26 5.04 4.07
C ASP A 162 16.87 4.38 4.20
N VAL A 163 16.09 4.32 3.13
CA VAL A 163 14.75 3.72 3.15
C VAL A 163 14.78 2.24 3.48
N SER A 164 14.11 1.93 4.60
CA SER A 164 13.96 0.63 5.23
C SER A 164 15.29 -0.09 5.45
N SER A 165 15.70 -0.14 6.71
CA SER A 165 16.78 -1.01 7.16
C SER A 165 16.42 -2.48 6.88
N ARG A 166 17.45 -3.34 6.80
CA ARG A 166 17.27 -4.80 6.69
C ARG A 166 16.59 -5.44 7.91
N HIS A 167 16.40 -4.66 8.98
CA HIS A 167 15.75 -5.06 10.22
C HIS A 167 14.84 -3.92 10.70
N PRO A 168 13.72 -3.68 10.01
CA PRO A 168 12.95 -2.48 10.23
C PRO A 168 12.32 -2.47 11.62
N ALA A 169 12.37 -1.33 12.29
CA ALA A 169 11.52 -1.06 13.43
C ALA A 169 10.07 -1.01 12.96
N VAL A 170 9.20 -1.79 13.58
CA VAL A 170 7.77 -1.81 13.24
C VAL A 170 6.97 -1.16 14.34
N ARG A 171 6.09 -0.25 13.96
CA ARG A 171 5.05 0.32 14.84
C ARG A 171 3.68 -0.09 14.33
N ALA A 172 2.84 -0.55 15.24
CA ALA A 172 1.45 -0.84 14.96
C ALA A 172 0.55 0.26 15.55
N PHE A 173 -0.45 0.67 14.78
CA PHE A 173 -1.48 1.62 15.23
C PHE A 173 -2.75 0.84 15.55
N PRO A 174 -3.02 0.57 16.84
CA PRO A 174 -4.16 -0.24 17.24
C PRO A 174 -5.49 0.42 16.83
N ASP A 175 -6.52 -0.41 16.75
CA ASP A 175 -7.85 -0.04 16.28
C ASP A 175 -8.54 1.05 17.11
#